data_AF-A0A960I1Z1-F1
#
_entry.id   AF-A0A960I1Z1-F1
#
_cell.length_a   1.000
_cell.length_b   1.000
_cell.length_c   1.000
_cell.angle_alpha   90.00
_cell.angle_beta   90.00
_cell.angle_gamma   90.00
#
_symmetry.space_group_name_H-M   'P 1'
#
loop_
_entity.id
_entity.type
_entity.pdbx_description
1 polymer ?
#
loop_
_entity_poly.entity_id
_entity_poly.type
_entity_poly.pdbx_seq_one_letter_code
_entity_poly.pdbx_strand_id
1 'polypeptide(L)'
;MTHTQPTDRLDAAVRDYVEAVFREVMRVAAQVRRGDPGDLADEVAAEVLEQPESIMARYPDPVRYARERTRHAGISLDRRDRVQRGEGARLFTGADGQLRPGRTGVAGDAPVGEGGSSLFSLLADPHGGFDDATVDQLVAAERLRLALEGLTRQQATELLLVDGLGYEVKEVAALFGQCRETVSRRLSHARRQVRQQLVPAAVTEGDRG
;
A
#
# COMPACT_ATOMS: atom_id res chain seq x y z
N MET A 1 -51.72 -10.79 32.18
CA MET A 1 -51.91 -10.60 30.72
C MET A 1 -50.85 -9.62 30.26
N THR A 2 -49.75 -10.12 29.73
CA THR A 2 -48.61 -9.32 29.27
C THR A 2 -48.95 -8.70 27.92
N HIS A 3 -49.07 -7.37 27.89
CA HIS A 3 -49.20 -6.59 26.66
C HIS A 3 -47.84 -6.60 25.94
N THR A 4 -47.67 -7.48 24.96
CA THR A 4 -46.53 -7.41 24.02
C THR A 4 -46.79 -6.27 23.04
N GLN A 5 -45.90 -5.27 23.01
CA GLN A 5 -45.99 -4.13 22.09
C GLN A 5 -45.81 -4.61 20.64
N PRO A 6 -46.48 -3.99 19.65
CA PRO A 6 -46.40 -4.39 18.24
C PRO A 6 -44.99 -4.30 17.65
N THR A 7 -44.12 -3.42 18.17
CA THR A 7 -42.70 -3.34 17.82
C THR A 7 -41.92 -4.58 18.26
N ASP A 8 -42.19 -5.12 19.46
CA ASP A 8 -41.53 -6.34 19.97
C ASP A 8 -41.87 -7.58 19.12
N ARG A 9 -43.07 -7.60 18.52
CA ARG A 9 -43.49 -8.69 17.62
C ARG A 9 -42.80 -8.63 16.26
N LEU A 10 -42.59 -7.43 15.72
CA LEU A 10 -41.83 -7.26 14.49
C LEU A 10 -40.38 -7.69 14.71
N ASP A 11 -39.79 -7.31 15.84
CA ASP A 11 -38.42 -7.71 16.21
C ASP A 11 -38.26 -9.22 16.37
N ALA A 12 -39.25 -9.90 16.99
CA ALA A 12 -39.24 -11.36 17.10
C ALA A 12 -39.45 -12.04 15.74
N ALA A 13 -40.39 -11.56 14.93
CA ALA A 13 -40.68 -12.13 13.61
C ALA A 13 -39.51 -11.95 12.63
N VAL A 14 -38.85 -10.79 12.65
CA VAL A 14 -37.64 -10.52 11.86
C VAL A 14 -36.50 -11.43 12.32
N ARG A 15 -36.30 -11.58 13.63
CA ARG A 15 -35.28 -12.49 14.17
C ARG A 15 -35.50 -13.94 13.71
N ASP A 16 -36.71 -14.46 13.86
CA ASP A 16 -37.04 -15.83 13.46
C ASP A 16 -36.86 -16.02 11.95
N TYR A 17 -37.26 -15.03 11.16
CA TYR A 17 -37.10 -15.03 9.71
C TYR A 17 -35.61 -15.03 9.32
N VAL A 18 -34.80 -14.15 9.90
CA VAL A 18 -33.35 -14.05 9.66
C VAL A 18 -32.65 -15.34 10.07
N GLU A 19 -33.01 -15.92 11.22
CA GLU A 19 -32.42 -17.19 11.67
C GLU A 19 -32.75 -18.34 10.71
N ALA A 20 -33.99 -18.40 10.22
CA ALA A 20 -34.40 -19.39 9.22
C ALA A 20 -33.65 -19.20 7.88
N VAL A 21 -33.47 -17.94 7.43
CA VAL A 21 -32.67 -17.62 6.25
C VAL A 21 -31.23 -18.07 6.43
N PHE A 22 -30.59 -17.69 7.55
CA PHE A 22 -29.22 -18.03 7.86
C PHE A 22 -28.98 -19.55 7.82
N ARG A 23 -29.82 -20.32 8.53
CA ARG A 23 -29.71 -21.79 8.57
C ARG A 23 -29.87 -22.42 7.17
N GLU A 24 -30.79 -21.91 6.36
CA GLU A 24 -31.00 -22.45 5.00
C GLU A 24 -29.87 -22.07 4.04
N VAL A 25 -29.34 -20.84 4.11
CA VAL A 25 -28.17 -20.44 3.32
C VAL A 25 -26.98 -21.32 3.67
N MET A 26 -26.70 -21.54 4.96
CA MET A 26 -25.64 -22.45 5.42
C MET A 26 -25.80 -23.85 4.82
N ARG A 27 -27.03 -24.40 4.86
CA ARG A 27 -27.33 -25.72 4.31
C ARG A 27 -27.10 -25.81 2.80
N VAL A 28 -27.54 -24.81 2.04
CA VAL A 28 -27.40 -24.79 0.57
C VAL A 28 -25.96 -24.51 0.16
N ALA A 29 -25.29 -23.55 0.79
CA ALA A 29 -23.91 -23.17 0.49
C ALA A 29 -22.93 -24.32 0.77
N ALA A 30 -23.11 -25.05 1.87
CA ALA A 30 -22.30 -26.22 2.20
C ALA A 30 -22.36 -27.35 1.14
N GLN A 31 -23.44 -27.43 0.36
CA GLN A 31 -23.60 -28.45 -0.68
C GLN A 31 -22.94 -28.06 -2.01
N VAL A 32 -22.76 -26.76 -2.27
CA VAL A 32 -22.46 -26.25 -3.62
C VAL A 32 -21.12 -25.51 -3.70
N ARG A 33 -20.57 -25.04 -2.57
CA ARG A 33 -19.34 -24.23 -2.54
C ARG A 33 -18.21 -24.92 -1.78
N ARG A 34 -16.98 -24.57 -2.15
CA ARG A 34 -15.74 -25.04 -1.51
C ARG A 34 -15.19 -24.07 -0.43
N GLY A 35 -15.88 -22.95 -0.18
CA GLY A 35 -15.50 -21.93 0.80
C GLY A 35 -16.36 -21.99 2.07
N ASP A 36 -16.11 -21.09 3.02
CA ASP A 36 -16.90 -20.99 4.26
C ASP A 36 -18.34 -20.54 3.94
N PRO A 37 -19.36 -21.37 4.21
CA PRO A 37 -20.75 -20.99 4.00
C PRO A 37 -21.20 -19.84 4.93
N GLY A 38 -20.48 -19.58 6.02
CA GLY A 38 -20.79 -18.54 7.01
C GLY A 38 -20.83 -17.14 6.41
N ASP A 39 -19.80 -16.75 5.67
CA ASP A 39 -19.70 -15.42 5.06
C ASP A 39 -20.90 -15.09 4.15
N LEU A 40 -21.38 -16.10 3.42
CA LEU A 40 -22.54 -15.95 2.56
C LEU A 40 -23.84 -15.85 3.38
N ALA A 41 -23.95 -16.63 4.45
CA ALA A 41 -25.12 -16.60 5.33
C ALA A 41 -25.21 -15.26 6.06
N ASP A 42 -24.08 -14.71 6.51
CA ASP A 42 -23.99 -13.37 7.11
C ASP A 42 -24.39 -12.27 6.12
N GLU A 43 -23.87 -12.32 4.88
CA GLU A 43 -24.23 -11.34 3.84
C GLU A 43 -25.74 -11.34 3.54
N VAL A 44 -26.34 -12.52 3.37
CA VAL A 44 -27.76 -12.65 3.07
C VAL A 44 -28.63 -12.29 4.27
N ALA A 45 -28.21 -12.62 5.49
CA ALA A 45 -28.90 -12.23 6.72
C ALA A 45 -28.85 -10.71 6.94
N ALA A 46 -27.70 -10.07 6.68
CA ALA A 46 -27.55 -8.62 6.76
C ALA A 46 -28.50 -7.89 5.80
N GLU A 47 -28.65 -8.37 4.56
CA GLU A 47 -29.59 -7.79 3.58
C GLU A 47 -31.04 -7.82 4.09
N VAL A 48 -31.44 -8.90 4.78
CA VAL A 48 -32.76 -8.98 5.42
C VAL A 48 -32.90 -7.98 6.56
N LEU A 49 -31.86 -7.83 7.39
CA LEU A 49 -31.87 -6.89 8.52
C LEU A 49 -31.90 -5.43 8.07
N GLU A 50 -31.33 -5.11 6.91
CA GLU A 50 -31.37 -3.76 6.33
C GLU A 50 -32.79 -3.39 5.84
N GLN A 51 -33.55 -4.36 5.31
CA GLN A 51 -34.85 -4.11 4.69
C GLN A 51 -35.91 -5.19 5.03
N PRO A 52 -36.21 -5.41 6.33
CA PRO A 52 -36.99 -6.57 6.76
C PRO A 52 -38.42 -6.54 6.22
N GLU A 53 -39.11 -5.41 6.30
CA GLU A 53 -40.51 -5.29 5.89
C GLU A 53 -40.68 -5.57 4.39
N SER A 54 -39.81 -5.00 3.55
CA SER A 54 -39.85 -5.16 2.09
C SER A 54 -39.59 -6.61 1.67
N ILE A 55 -38.56 -7.23 2.25
CA ILE A 55 -38.16 -8.60 1.91
C ILE A 55 -39.19 -9.61 2.41
N MET A 56 -39.63 -9.50 3.66
CA MET A 56 -40.62 -10.41 4.23
C MET A 56 -42.00 -10.28 3.56
N ALA A 57 -42.38 -9.08 3.10
CA ALA A 57 -43.61 -8.90 2.32
C ALA A 57 -43.52 -9.57 0.94
N ARG A 58 -42.36 -9.47 0.28
CA ARG A 58 -42.13 -10.07 -1.05
C ARG A 58 -41.91 -11.57 -0.99
N TYR A 59 -41.24 -12.04 0.06
CA TYR A 59 -40.94 -13.43 0.33
C TYR A 59 -41.38 -13.78 1.75
N PRO A 60 -42.66 -14.15 1.95
CA PRO A 60 -43.12 -14.56 3.27
C PRO A 60 -42.46 -15.85 3.78
N ASP A 61 -41.96 -16.70 2.87
CA ASP A 61 -41.21 -17.91 3.18
C ASP A 61 -39.69 -17.64 3.17
N PRO A 62 -39.01 -17.66 4.33
CA PRO A 62 -37.58 -17.42 4.44
C PRO A 62 -36.73 -18.45 3.69
N VAL A 63 -37.20 -19.71 3.58
CA VAL A 63 -36.46 -20.78 2.90
C VAL A 63 -36.39 -20.51 1.41
N ARG A 64 -37.51 -20.05 0.83
CA ARG A 64 -37.57 -19.68 -0.59
C ARG A 64 -36.64 -18.51 -0.90
N TYR A 65 -36.70 -17.45 -0.08
CA TYR A 65 -35.80 -16.30 -0.20
C TYR A 65 -34.33 -16.72 -0.15
N ALA A 66 -33.96 -17.50 0.88
CA ALA A 66 -32.60 -18.00 1.07
C ALA A 66 -32.08 -18.74 -0.17
N ARG A 67 -32.85 -19.68 -0.72
CA ARG A 67 -32.46 -20.46 -1.91
C ARG A 67 -32.24 -19.58 -3.14
N GLU A 68 -33.16 -18.65 -3.39
CA GLU A 68 -33.10 -17.75 -4.53
C GLU A 68 -31.89 -16.81 -4.42
N ARG A 69 -31.65 -16.27 -3.21
CA ARG A 69 -30.58 -15.31 -2.97
C ARG A 69 -29.19 -15.94 -2.92
N THR A 70 -29.05 -17.13 -2.35
CA THR A 70 -27.77 -17.84 -2.17
C THR A 70 -26.97 -17.93 -3.47
N ARG A 71 -27.62 -18.23 -4.60
CA ARG A 71 -26.94 -18.35 -5.90
C ARG A 71 -26.36 -17.02 -6.37
N HIS A 72 -27.13 -15.94 -6.28
CA HIS A 72 -26.71 -14.62 -6.72
C HIS A 72 -25.67 -14.00 -5.78
N ALA A 73 -25.90 -14.08 -4.48
CA ALA A 73 -24.96 -13.60 -3.48
C ALA A 73 -23.64 -14.37 -3.56
N GLY A 74 -23.69 -15.68 -3.83
CA GLY A 74 -22.47 -16.49 -3.99
C GLY A 74 -21.57 -16.03 -5.13
N ILE A 75 -22.15 -15.73 -6.31
CA ILE A 75 -21.39 -15.21 -7.47
C ILE A 75 -20.77 -13.85 -7.14
N SER A 76 -21.51 -12.98 -6.44
CA SER A 76 -21.03 -11.66 -6.03
C SER A 76 -19.90 -11.77 -5.01
N LEU A 77 -20.02 -12.65 -4.02
CA LEU A 77 -18.97 -12.92 -3.03
C LEU A 77 -17.70 -13.45 -3.71
N ASP A 78 -17.82 -14.50 -4.52
CA ASP A 78 -16.70 -15.07 -5.27
C ASP A 78 -15.98 -13.99 -6.11
N ARG A 79 -16.74 -13.06 -6.70
CA ARG A 79 -16.18 -11.96 -7.47
C ARG A 79 -15.43 -10.96 -6.59
N ARG A 80 -15.96 -10.60 -5.42
CA ARG A 80 -15.31 -9.68 -4.48
C ARG A 80 -14.03 -10.29 -3.93
N ASP A 81 -14.06 -11.56 -3.53
CA ASP A 81 -12.88 -12.26 -2.99
C ASP A 81 -11.76 -12.34 -4.03
N ARG A 82 -12.10 -12.62 -5.29
CA ARG A 82 -11.13 -12.61 -6.39
C ARG A 82 -10.48 -11.23 -6.59
N VAL A 83 -11.27 -10.16 -6.47
CA VAL A 83 -10.75 -8.79 -6.58
C VAL A 83 -9.80 -8.49 -5.41
N GLN A 84 -10.18 -8.85 -4.18
CA GLN A 84 -9.34 -8.66 -3.00
C GLN A 84 -8.02 -9.45 -3.10
N ARG A 85 -8.07 -10.67 -3.65
CA ARG A 85 -6.86 -11.49 -3.93
C ARG A 85 -6.02 -11.00 -5.11
N GLY A 86 -6.43 -9.93 -5.81
CA GLY A 86 -5.71 -9.40 -6.98
C GLY A 86 -5.85 -10.25 -8.25
N GLU A 87 -6.76 -11.22 -8.26
CA GLU A 87 -6.99 -12.15 -9.38
C GLU A 87 -7.84 -11.54 -10.51
N GLY A 88 -8.54 -10.45 -10.18
CA GLY A 88 -9.44 -9.73 -11.08
C GLY A 88 -10.88 -10.26 -11.07
N ALA A 89 -11.81 -9.41 -11.54
CA ALA A 89 -13.24 -9.71 -11.47
C ALA A 89 -13.74 -10.72 -12.51
N ARG A 90 -13.06 -10.82 -13.66
CA ARG A 90 -13.48 -11.61 -14.83
C ARG A 90 -12.81 -12.98 -14.84
N LEU A 91 -13.57 -13.99 -15.27
CA LEU A 91 -13.08 -15.33 -15.55
C LEU A 91 -12.80 -15.49 -17.04
N PHE A 92 -11.80 -16.29 -17.37
CA PHE A 92 -11.38 -16.62 -18.73
C PHE A 92 -11.43 -18.13 -18.91
N THR A 93 -11.77 -18.57 -20.12
CA THR A 93 -11.77 -19.99 -20.48
C THR A 93 -10.33 -20.44 -20.74
N GLY A 94 -9.84 -21.38 -19.95
CA GLY A 94 -8.54 -22.01 -20.12
C GLY A 94 -8.52 -23.01 -21.28
N ALA A 95 -7.33 -23.50 -21.62
CA ALA A 95 -7.14 -24.50 -22.69
C ALA A 95 -7.85 -25.84 -22.41
N ASP A 96 -8.15 -26.12 -21.13
CA ASP A 96 -8.91 -27.28 -20.65
C ASP A 96 -10.43 -27.04 -20.58
N GLY A 97 -10.90 -25.89 -21.07
CA GLY A 97 -12.31 -25.49 -21.02
C GLY A 97 -12.78 -25.04 -19.63
N GLN A 98 -11.91 -25.01 -18.62
CA GLN A 98 -12.27 -24.55 -17.28
C GLN A 98 -12.20 -23.03 -17.19
N LEU A 99 -13.15 -22.43 -16.45
CA LEU A 99 -13.12 -21.00 -16.15
C LEU A 99 -12.13 -20.72 -15.02
N ARG A 100 -11.15 -19.84 -15.27
CA ARG A 100 -10.13 -19.45 -14.29
C ARG A 100 -9.94 -17.93 -14.25
N PRO A 101 -9.50 -17.35 -13.12
CA PRO A 101 -9.12 -15.94 -13.08
C PRO A 101 -7.93 -15.64 -14.01
N GLY A 102 -7.79 -14.39 -14.43
CA GLY A 102 -6.70 -13.98 -15.33
C GLY A 102 -5.33 -13.85 -14.64
N ARG A 103 -5.32 -13.77 -13.31
CA ARG A 103 -4.13 -13.75 -12.45
C ARG A 103 -4.41 -14.63 -11.24
N THR A 104 -3.36 -15.23 -10.68
CA THR A 104 -3.44 -15.99 -9.44
C THR A 104 -2.42 -15.44 -8.47
N GLY A 105 -2.86 -14.98 -7.30
CA GLY A 105 -1.96 -14.61 -6.21
C GLY A 105 -1.32 -15.86 -5.60
N VAL A 106 -0.05 -15.78 -5.23
CA VAL A 106 0.64 -16.83 -4.47
C VAL A 106 0.93 -16.29 -3.09
N ALA A 107 0.62 -17.07 -2.05
CA ALA A 107 0.89 -16.68 -0.68
C ALA A 107 2.41 -16.58 -0.47
N GLY A 108 2.89 -15.48 0.11
CA GLY A 108 4.33 -15.25 0.27
C GLY A 108 5.01 -16.22 1.25
N ASP A 109 4.23 -16.83 2.14
CA ASP A 109 4.64 -17.91 3.05
C ASP A 109 4.63 -19.30 2.38
N ALA A 110 4.17 -19.40 1.13
CA ALA A 110 4.15 -20.67 0.41
C ALA A 110 5.57 -21.27 0.35
N PRO A 111 5.72 -22.57 0.63
CA PRO A 111 7.03 -23.22 0.63
C PRO A 111 7.61 -23.24 -0.78
N VAL A 112 8.90 -22.95 -0.88
CA VAL A 112 9.67 -23.03 -2.12
C VAL A 112 10.72 -24.11 -1.94
N GLY A 113 10.58 -25.20 -2.70
CA GLY A 113 11.52 -26.33 -2.72
C GLY A 113 11.53 -27.21 -1.46
N GLU A 114 12.37 -28.25 -1.50
CA GLU A 114 12.65 -29.12 -0.35
C GLU A 114 13.62 -28.42 0.60
N GLY A 115 13.11 -27.54 1.47
CA GLY A 115 13.96 -26.82 2.42
C GLY A 115 13.24 -25.92 3.41
N GLY A 116 11.93 -25.72 3.28
CA GLY A 116 11.15 -24.93 4.24
C GLY A 116 11.32 -23.42 4.12
N SER A 117 12.08 -22.93 3.14
CA SER A 117 12.09 -21.51 2.76
C SER A 117 10.75 -21.11 2.15
N SER A 118 10.25 -19.92 2.52
CA SER A 118 9.05 -19.36 1.89
C SER A 118 9.42 -18.44 0.73
N LEU A 119 8.45 -18.04 -0.10
CA LEU A 119 8.68 -17.02 -1.13
C LEU A 119 9.21 -15.71 -0.53
N PHE A 120 8.78 -15.31 0.67
CA PHE A 120 9.31 -14.14 1.37
C PHE A 120 10.81 -14.24 1.64
N SER A 121 11.33 -15.44 1.89
CA SER A 121 12.77 -15.66 2.12
C SER A 121 13.61 -15.43 0.86
N LEU A 122 12.99 -15.41 -0.32
CA LEU A 122 13.65 -15.16 -1.61
C LEU A 122 13.53 -13.71 -2.07
N LEU A 123 12.68 -12.91 -1.43
CA LEU A 123 12.54 -11.50 -1.77
C LEU A 123 13.71 -10.72 -1.17
N ALA A 124 14.47 -10.05 -2.04
CA ALA A 124 15.44 -9.06 -1.59
C ALA A 124 14.68 -7.84 -1.05
N ASP A 125 15.02 -7.41 0.17
CA ASP A 125 14.55 -6.12 0.68
C ASP A 125 15.29 -5.00 -0.07
N PRO A 126 14.61 -4.21 -0.91
CA PRO A 126 15.24 -3.11 -1.65
C PRO A 126 15.75 -1.98 -0.74
N HIS A 127 15.44 -2.02 0.56
CA HIS A 127 15.83 -1.01 1.55
C HIS A 127 16.59 -1.59 2.74
N GLY A 128 16.81 -2.91 2.79
CA GLY A 128 17.35 -3.62 3.95
C GLY A 128 18.87 -3.76 3.97
N GLY A 129 19.57 -3.32 2.93
CA GLY A 129 21.02 -3.42 2.82
C GLY A 129 21.73 -2.12 3.15
N PHE A 130 22.87 -2.21 3.86
CA PHE A 130 24.00 -1.32 3.61
C PHE A 130 24.48 -1.61 2.18
N ASP A 131 23.84 -0.98 1.20
CA ASP A 131 24.19 -1.10 -0.20
C ASP A 131 25.36 -0.18 -0.57
N ASP A 132 25.95 -0.40 -1.75
CA ASP A 132 27.02 0.44 -2.27
C ASP A 132 26.59 1.93 -2.33
N ALA A 133 25.30 2.19 -2.55
CA ALA A 133 24.74 3.55 -2.54
C ALA A 133 24.85 4.22 -1.17
N THR A 134 24.64 3.48 -0.08
CA THR A 134 24.82 3.98 1.29
C THR A 134 26.29 4.32 1.56
N VAL A 135 27.22 3.48 1.10
CA VAL A 135 28.66 3.75 1.21
C VAL A 135 29.05 4.99 0.39
N ASP A 136 28.55 5.11 -0.84
CA ASP A 136 28.78 6.27 -1.70
C ASP A 136 28.26 7.57 -1.07
N GLN A 137 27.09 7.54 -0.41
CA GLN A 137 26.55 8.68 0.31
C GLN A 137 27.45 9.10 1.49
N LEU A 138 27.98 8.14 2.25
CA LEU A 138 28.91 8.42 3.35
C LEU A 138 30.22 9.02 2.83
N VAL A 139 30.78 8.47 1.74
CA VAL A 139 31.97 9.00 1.09
C VAL A 139 31.72 10.41 0.54
N ALA A 140 30.56 10.66 -0.07
CA ALA A 140 30.18 11.97 -0.56
C ALA A 140 30.02 12.99 0.59
N ALA A 141 29.41 12.58 1.70
CA ALA A 141 29.25 13.41 2.90
C ALA A 141 30.61 13.81 3.49
N GLU A 142 31.55 12.88 3.59
CA GLU A 142 32.90 13.16 4.09
C GLU A 142 33.70 14.06 3.13
N ARG A 143 33.61 13.82 1.82
CA ARG A 143 34.23 14.71 0.81
C ARG A 143 33.66 16.12 0.86
N LEU A 144 32.35 16.25 1.05
CA LEU A 144 31.70 17.56 1.24
C LEU A 144 32.20 18.21 2.52
N ARG A 145 32.29 17.47 3.63
CA ARG A 145 32.83 17.98 4.91
C ARG A 145 34.24 18.55 4.74
N LEU A 146 35.14 17.79 4.11
CA LEU A 146 36.51 18.21 3.83
C LEU A 146 36.58 19.46 2.94
N ALA A 147 35.75 19.52 1.89
CA ALA A 147 35.70 20.67 0.99
C ALA A 147 35.13 21.95 1.63
N LEU A 148 34.47 21.84 2.80
CA LEU A 148 33.95 22.99 3.54
C LEU A 148 34.91 23.47 4.65
N GLU A 149 35.95 22.70 5.02
CA GLU A 149 36.87 23.06 6.12
C GLU A 149 37.60 24.39 5.89
N GLY A 150 37.86 24.77 4.64
CA GLY A 150 38.53 26.03 4.30
C GLY A 150 37.61 27.26 4.25
N LEU A 151 36.31 27.09 4.52
CA LEU A 151 35.32 28.15 4.44
C LEU A 151 34.96 28.69 5.82
N THR A 152 34.65 29.98 5.89
CA THR A 152 33.94 30.53 7.04
C THR A 152 32.54 29.93 7.13
N ARG A 153 31.96 29.88 8.34
CA ARG A 153 30.59 29.40 8.56
C ARG A 153 29.59 30.09 7.62
N GLN A 154 29.74 31.39 7.41
CA GLN A 154 28.84 32.14 6.53
C GLN A 154 29.00 31.77 5.05
N GLN A 155 30.24 31.57 4.57
CA GLN A 155 30.49 31.06 3.21
C GLN A 155 29.90 29.67 3.00
N ALA A 156 30.09 28.76 3.96
CA ALA A 156 29.56 27.40 3.89
C ALA A 156 28.03 27.41 3.88
N THR A 157 27.38 28.20 4.75
CA THR A 157 25.92 28.31 4.77
C THR A 157 25.37 28.90 3.48
N GLU A 158 25.95 29.98 2.95
CA GLU A 158 25.51 30.55 1.67
C GLU A 158 25.65 29.55 0.52
N LEU A 159 26.76 28.82 0.46
CA LEU A 159 27.01 27.81 -0.56
C LEU A 159 26.02 26.64 -0.47
N LEU A 160 25.74 26.12 0.73
CA LEU A 160 24.76 25.05 0.92
C LEU A 160 23.33 25.49 0.57
N LEU A 161 22.95 26.73 0.90
CA LEU A 161 21.63 27.27 0.54
C LEU A 161 21.47 27.38 -0.98
N VAL A 162 22.46 27.95 -1.68
CA VAL A 162 22.35 28.16 -3.13
C VAL A 162 22.60 26.88 -3.92
N ASP A 163 23.74 26.23 -3.70
CA ASP A 163 24.19 25.10 -4.53
C ASP A 163 23.67 23.74 -4.02
N GLY A 164 23.30 23.64 -2.73
CA GLY A 164 22.75 22.41 -2.15
C GLY A 164 21.22 22.36 -2.11
N LEU A 165 20.58 23.48 -1.74
CA LEU A 165 19.11 23.56 -1.57
C LEU A 165 18.40 24.34 -2.68
N GLY A 166 19.14 24.93 -3.62
CA GLY A 166 18.58 25.59 -4.81
C GLY A 166 18.01 26.99 -4.59
N TYR A 167 18.33 27.67 -3.48
CA TYR A 167 17.89 29.04 -3.26
C TYR A 167 18.53 30.03 -4.23
N GLU A 168 17.81 31.08 -4.60
CA GLU A 168 18.39 32.17 -5.38
C GLU A 168 19.29 33.06 -4.51
N VAL A 169 20.35 33.60 -5.10
CA VAL A 169 21.27 34.54 -4.42
C VAL A 169 20.54 35.75 -3.83
N LYS A 170 19.46 36.22 -4.48
CA LYS A 170 18.64 37.34 -3.98
C LYS A 170 17.88 36.96 -2.69
N GLU A 171 17.43 35.72 -2.57
CA GLU A 171 16.70 35.20 -1.41
C GLU A 171 17.66 35.02 -0.23
N VAL A 172 18.84 34.43 -0.49
CA VAL A 172 19.90 34.30 0.51
C VAL A 172 20.39 35.66 1.00
N ALA A 173 20.53 36.64 0.10
CA ALA A 173 20.88 38.02 0.47
C ALA A 173 19.82 38.67 1.38
N ALA A 174 18.54 38.47 1.08
CA ALA A 174 17.44 38.95 1.92
C ALA A 174 17.42 38.28 3.30
N LEU A 175 17.64 36.95 3.36
CA LEU A 175 17.72 36.19 4.61
C LEU A 175 18.80 36.71 5.57
N PHE A 176 19.94 37.16 5.04
CA PHE A 176 21.03 37.68 5.84
C PHE A 176 21.06 39.22 5.94
N GLY A 177 20.09 39.93 5.35
CA GLY A 177 20.06 41.40 5.33
C GLY A 177 21.28 42.03 4.63
N GLN A 178 21.82 41.36 3.61
CA GLN A 178 23.02 41.80 2.87
C GLN A 178 22.68 42.19 1.43
N CYS A 179 23.55 42.98 0.80
CA CYS A 179 23.43 43.26 -0.63
C CYS A 179 23.72 41.99 -1.45
N ARG A 180 22.95 41.77 -2.51
CA ARG A 180 23.08 40.63 -3.44
C ARG A 180 24.50 40.49 -3.99
N GLU A 181 25.12 41.60 -4.35
CA GLU A 181 26.47 41.64 -4.92
C GLU A 181 27.52 41.13 -3.93
N THR A 182 27.34 41.43 -2.65
CA THR A 182 28.24 40.98 -1.57
C THR A 182 28.18 39.47 -1.41
N VAL A 183 26.96 38.91 -1.34
CA VAL A 183 26.75 37.45 -1.26
C VAL A 183 27.27 36.77 -2.53
N SER A 184 27.01 37.34 -3.71
CA SER A 184 27.50 36.79 -4.99
C SER A 184 29.03 36.72 -5.08
N ARG A 185 29.74 37.76 -4.61
CA ARG A 185 31.21 37.77 -4.56
C ARG A 185 31.74 36.72 -3.58
N ARG A 186 31.11 36.59 -2.42
CA ARG A 186 31.48 35.62 -1.38
C ARG A 186 31.26 34.18 -1.86
N LEU A 187 30.12 33.90 -2.48
CA LEU A 187 29.82 32.63 -3.15
C LEU A 187 30.84 32.28 -4.23
N SER A 188 31.20 33.25 -5.07
CA SER A 188 32.23 33.04 -6.10
C SER A 188 33.59 32.68 -5.50
N HIS A 189 33.95 33.28 -4.37
CA HIS A 189 35.16 32.92 -3.63
C HIS A 189 35.06 31.51 -3.02
N ALA A 190 33.96 31.20 -2.35
CA ALA A 190 33.72 29.90 -1.71
C ALA A 190 33.77 28.75 -2.73
N ARG A 191 33.09 28.91 -3.89
CA ARG A 191 33.13 27.94 -4.99
C ARG A 191 34.54 27.70 -5.52
N ARG A 192 35.38 28.73 -5.59
CA ARG A 192 36.78 28.58 -6.01
C ARG A 192 37.59 27.78 -4.99
N GLN A 193 37.43 28.06 -3.70
CA GLN A 193 38.11 27.32 -2.63
C GLN A 193 37.69 25.85 -2.61
N VAL A 194 36.38 25.58 -2.69
CA VAL A 194 35.83 24.21 -2.76
C VAL A 194 36.39 23.46 -3.97
N ARG A 195 36.45 24.10 -5.15
CA ARG A 195 37.06 23.48 -6.34
C ARG A 195 38.54 23.16 -6.16
N GLN A 196 39.31 24.04 -5.52
CA GLN A 196 40.72 23.78 -5.24
C GLN A 196 40.92 22.61 -4.27
N GLN A 197 40.00 22.42 -3.32
CA GLN A 197 40.06 21.33 -2.34
C GLN A 197 39.54 19.99 -2.89
N LEU A 198 38.62 20.02 -3.86
CA LEU A 198 38.08 18.82 -4.51
C LEU A 198 38.93 18.30 -5.67
N VAL A 199 39.83 19.11 -6.25
CA VAL A 199 40.81 18.64 -7.23
C VAL A 199 41.87 17.82 -6.49
N PRO A 200 42.05 16.52 -6.80
CA PRO A 200 43.08 15.72 -6.15
C PRO A 200 44.46 16.30 -6.44
N ALA A 201 45.36 16.25 -5.46
CA ALA A 201 46.78 16.59 -5.57
C ALA A 201 47.57 15.64 -6.50
N ALA A 202 46.95 15.17 -7.58
CA ALA A 202 47.45 14.13 -8.47
C ALA A 202 47.69 14.64 -9.90
N VAL A 203 48.31 15.83 -10.06
CA VAL A 203 48.92 16.27 -11.34
C VAL A 203 50.11 17.23 -11.10
N THR A 204 50.98 16.96 -10.13
CA THR A 204 52.21 17.79 -9.92
C THR A 204 53.50 17.01 -9.72
N GLU A 205 53.53 15.72 -10.05
CA GLU A 205 54.77 14.94 -10.18
C GLU A 205 54.68 14.07 -11.42
N GLY A 206 55.29 14.51 -12.52
CA GLY A 206 55.34 13.73 -13.76
C GLY A 206 55.48 14.51 -15.04
N ASP A 207 56.25 15.60 -15.06
CA ASP A 207 56.74 16.17 -16.33
C ASP A 207 58.03 16.98 -16.13
N ARG A 208 59.06 16.31 -15.59
CA ARG A 208 60.48 16.70 -15.74
C ARG A 208 61.34 15.44 -15.56
N GLY A 209 61.68 14.80 -16.67
CA GLY A 209 62.60 13.66 -16.73
C GLY A 209 62.69 13.14 -18.15
#